data_AF-A0A9Q9BZY4-F1
#
_entry.id   AF-A0A9Q9BZY4-F1
#
_cell.length_a   1.000
_cell.length_b   1.000
_cell.length_c   1.000
_cell.angle_alpha   90.00
_cell.angle_beta   90.00
_cell.angle_gamma   90.00
#
_symmetry.space_group_name_H-M   'P 1'
#
loop_
_entity.id
_entity.type
_entity.pdbx_description
1 polymer ?
#
loop_
_entity_poly.entity_id
_entity_poly.type
_entity_poly.pdbx_seq_one_letter_code
_entity_poly.pdbx_strand_id
1 'polypeptide(L)'
;MKILLTNDDGFHAEGIKVLQEIVSNIASKIWVVAPAENYSRASRSINQNVQINVQKVRENEFIVHGTPAESVFIGLRKIINEKPDLILSGINHGSNVGNDIIYSGTIGAAIEGAVMHIPSIAISQAYQDQTIKWENSRKFLLDIIHKLMNNTNWKKSTTISINIPCGDVKGIQFVEQGAYFSCNNIDVIQTDNYSQSYVIREISPKNQYYKLNNRNIAALYNGYIAITPINTDMTDYNMLNSLIQFNDNQQCI
;
A
#
# COMPACT_ATOMS: atom_id res chain seq x y z
N MET A 1 20.75 5.67 4.82
CA MET A 1 19.99 4.44 4.45
C MET A 1 19.79 4.41 2.95
N LYS A 2 19.80 3.23 2.33
CA LYS A 2 19.50 3.02 0.91
C LYS A 2 18.01 2.72 0.76
N ILE A 3 17.28 3.51 -0.03
CA ILE A 3 15.82 3.45 -0.09
C ILE A 3 15.36 3.22 -1.53
N LEU A 4 14.44 2.28 -1.73
CA LEU A 4 13.72 2.09 -2.99
C LEU A 4 12.31 2.69 -2.87
N LEU A 5 11.95 3.56 -3.81
CA LEU A 5 10.66 4.21 -3.91
C LEU A 5 9.86 3.63 -5.08
N THR A 6 8.56 3.45 -4.86
CA THR A 6 7.59 3.03 -5.87
C THR A 6 6.20 3.60 -5.52
N ASN A 7 5.20 3.39 -6.37
CA ASN A 7 3.80 3.74 -6.11
C ASN A 7 2.87 2.98 -7.08
N ASP A 8 1.57 3.26 -6.98
CA ASP A 8 0.54 2.84 -7.94
C ASP A 8 -0.11 3.98 -8.71
N ASP A 9 0.18 5.25 -8.38
CA ASP A 9 -0.27 6.41 -9.16
C ASP A 9 0.55 6.65 -10.45
N GLY A 10 1.72 6.01 -10.57
CA GLY A 10 2.64 6.13 -11.68
C GLY A 10 3.84 7.05 -11.41
N PHE A 11 4.89 6.90 -12.20
CA PHE A 11 6.21 7.53 -12.01
C PHE A 11 6.16 9.06 -11.98
N HIS A 12 5.23 9.67 -12.74
CA HIS A 12 5.11 11.12 -12.82
C HIS A 12 4.20 11.73 -11.75
N ALA A 13 3.54 10.91 -10.92
CA ALA A 13 2.61 11.37 -9.89
C ALA A 13 3.28 12.31 -8.88
N GLU A 14 2.50 13.23 -8.32
CA GLU A 14 3.01 14.17 -7.33
C GLU A 14 3.44 13.47 -6.05
N GLY A 15 2.65 12.50 -5.57
CA GLY A 15 2.88 11.81 -4.29
C GLY A 15 4.25 11.12 -4.18
N ILE A 16 4.76 10.51 -5.27
CA ILE A 16 6.09 9.88 -5.25
C ILE A 16 7.23 10.91 -5.29
N LYS A 17 7.01 12.07 -5.92
CA LYS A 17 7.95 13.20 -5.86
C LYS A 17 8.03 13.79 -4.46
N VAL A 18 6.88 13.97 -3.81
CA VAL A 18 6.80 14.37 -2.40
C VAL A 18 7.50 13.36 -1.50
N LEU A 19 7.29 12.06 -1.74
CA LEU A 19 7.97 11.02 -0.97
C LEU A 19 9.49 11.12 -1.12
N GLN A 20 9.98 11.26 -2.37
CA GLN A 20 11.39 11.42 -2.68
C GLN A 20 11.99 12.67 -1.99
N GLU A 21 11.28 13.80 -2.03
CA GLU A 21 11.62 15.04 -1.32
C GLU A 21 11.81 14.78 0.18
N ILE A 22 10.81 14.16 0.83
CA ILE A 22 10.82 13.89 2.29
C ILE A 22 12.03 13.05 2.69
N VAL A 23 12.29 11.95 1.98
CA VAL A 23 13.32 10.98 2.40
C VAL A 23 14.74 11.36 1.97
N SER A 24 14.90 12.35 1.08
CA SER A 24 16.21 12.84 0.64
C SER A 24 17.12 13.26 1.79
N ASN A 25 16.54 13.73 2.91
CA ASN A 25 17.28 14.15 4.10
C ASN A 25 17.96 13.01 4.87
N ILE A 26 17.52 11.76 4.66
CA ILE A 26 17.92 10.59 5.47
C ILE A 26 18.48 9.45 4.62
N ALA A 27 18.27 9.53 3.31
CA ALA A 27 18.71 8.54 2.37
C ALA A 27 20.15 8.84 1.92
N SER A 28 21.03 7.85 2.02
CA SER A 28 22.36 7.88 1.40
C SER A 28 22.29 7.51 -0.09
N LYS A 29 21.22 6.84 -0.51
CA LYS A 29 20.94 6.48 -1.91
C LYS A 29 19.43 6.27 -2.08
N ILE A 30 18.88 6.78 -3.17
CA ILE A 30 17.47 6.61 -3.53
C ILE A 30 17.41 5.98 -4.92
N TRP A 31 16.60 4.93 -5.06
CA TRP A 31 16.11 4.48 -6.36
C TRP A 31 14.63 4.77 -6.47
N VAL A 32 14.19 5.19 -7.66
CA VAL A 32 12.76 5.28 -8.00
C VAL A 32 12.50 4.26 -9.09
N VAL A 33 11.67 3.26 -8.79
CA VAL A 33 11.24 2.25 -9.76
C VAL A 33 9.73 2.15 -9.64
N ALA A 34 9.03 2.76 -10.59
CA ALA A 34 7.59 2.93 -10.51
C ALA A 34 6.90 2.64 -11.85
N PRO A 35 5.59 2.32 -11.83
CA PRO A 35 4.82 2.11 -13.05
C PRO A 35 4.81 3.33 -13.97
N ALA A 36 4.63 3.11 -15.27
CA ALA A 36 4.46 4.19 -16.25
C ALA A 36 3.17 4.99 -16.01
N GLU A 37 2.10 4.28 -15.65
CA GLU A 37 0.74 4.81 -15.54
C GLU A 37 0.12 4.47 -14.18
N ASN A 38 -1.13 4.89 -13.98
CA ASN A 38 -1.88 4.57 -12.77
C ASN A 38 -2.37 3.11 -12.82
N TYR A 39 -2.07 2.36 -11.75
CA TYR A 39 -2.48 0.97 -11.51
C TYR A 39 -3.25 0.86 -10.19
N SER A 40 -4.14 1.83 -9.93
CA SER A 40 -5.05 1.79 -8.78
C SER A 40 -5.78 0.45 -8.76
N ARG A 41 -5.91 -0.12 -7.56
CA ARG A 41 -6.60 -1.39 -7.32
C ARG A 41 -5.93 -2.63 -7.95
N ALA A 42 -4.66 -2.55 -8.35
CA ALA A 42 -3.92 -3.68 -8.92
C ALA A 42 -3.55 -4.78 -7.90
N SER A 43 -3.83 -4.58 -6.59
CA SER A 43 -3.40 -5.47 -5.51
C SER A 43 -1.89 -5.77 -5.63
N ARG A 44 -1.49 -7.03 -5.43
CA ARG A 44 -0.13 -7.53 -5.67
C ARG A 44 -0.06 -8.38 -6.95
N SER A 45 -0.62 -7.89 -8.05
CA SER A 45 -0.63 -8.62 -9.33
C SER A 45 0.76 -8.64 -9.99
N ILE A 46 1.13 -9.81 -10.53
CA ILE A 46 2.31 -10.02 -11.37
C ILE A 46 1.86 -10.78 -12.62
N ASN A 47 2.09 -10.20 -13.79
CA ASN A 47 1.79 -10.81 -15.07
C ASN A 47 2.88 -11.83 -15.43
N GLN A 48 2.46 -13.04 -15.77
CA GLN A 48 3.36 -14.09 -16.22
C GLN A 48 3.34 -14.20 -17.74
N ASN A 49 4.48 -14.53 -18.34
CA ASN A 49 4.64 -14.73 -19.79
C ASN A 49 4.29 -13.49 -20.64
N VAL A 50 4.40 -12.30 -20.06
CA VAL A 50 4.24 -11.02 -20.76
C VAL A 50 5.58 -10.29 -20.73
N GLN A 51 5.95 -9.66 -21.86
CA GLN A 51 7.13 -8.81 -21.91
C GLN A 51 6.86 -7.50 -21.17
N ILE A 52 7.68 -7.21 -20.16
CA ILE A 52 7.62 -5.95 -19.40
C ILE A 52 8.80 -5.07 -19.83
N ASN A 53 8.50 -3.89 -20.36
CA ASN A 53 9.51 -2.92 -20.76
C ASN A 53 9.91 -2.04 -19.58
N VAL A 54 11.20 -1.74 -19.46
CA VAL A 54 11.75 -0.84 -18.45
C VAL A 54 12.51 0.28 -19.15
N GLN A 55 12.18 1.53 -18.82
CA GLN A 55 12.84 2.71 -19.32
C GLN A 55 13.65 3.36 -18.19
N LYS A 56 14.95 3.58 -18.42
CA LYS A 56 15.78 4.41 -17.54
C LYS A 56 15.55 5.89 -17.89
N VAL A 57 15.04 6.66 -16.93
CA VAL A 57 14.76 8.10 -17.11
C VAL A 57 15.98 8.93 -16.75
N ARG A 58 16.59 8.64 -15.60
CA ARG A 58 17.83 9.23 -15.12
C ARG A 58 18.61 8.23 -14.29
N GLU A 59 19.73 8.65 -13.72
CA GLU A 59 20.45 7.81 -12.77
C GLU A 59 19.54 7.43 -11.60
N ASN A 60 19.49 6.13 -11.28
CA ASN A 60 18.64 5.54 -10.25
C ASN A 60 17.12 5.71 -10.42
N GLU A 61 16.64 6.14 -11.59
CA GLU A 61 15.20 6.30 -11.82
C GLU A 61 14.71 5.61 -13.09
N PHE A 62 13.68 4.81 -12.91
CA PHE A 62 13.20 3.85 -13.88
C PHE A 62 11.68 3.82 -13.90
N ILE A 63 11.15 3.83 -15.12
CA ILE A 63 9.74 3.58 -15.43
C ILE A 63 9.61 2.10 -15.81
N VAL A 64 8.63 1.43 -15.23
CA VAL A 64 8.27 0.06 -15.56
C VAL A 64 6.89 0.05 -16.21
N HIS A 65 6.77 -0.53 -17.41
CA HIS A 65 5.48 -0.70 -18.08
C HIS A 65 4.79 -1.97 -17.55
N GLY A 66 4.43 -1.92 -16.26
CA GLY A 66 3.88 -3.02 -15.50
C GLY A 66 3.32 -2.55 -14.16
N THR A 67 2.89 -3.49 -13.33
CA THR A 67 2.24 -3.22 -12.05
C THR A 67 3.22 -2.67 -11.00
N PRO A 68 2.71 -2.13 -9.88
CA PRO A 68 3.53 -1.71 -8.75
C PRO A 68 4.38 -2.86 -8.17
N ALA A 69 3.81 -4.06 -8.07
CA ALA A 69 4.53 -5.24 -7.59
C ALA A 69 5.63 -5.67 -8.56
N GLU A 70 5.36 -5.62 -9.88
CA GLU A 70 6.38 -5.87 -10.90
C GLU A 70 7.51 -4.84 -10.84
N SER A 71 7.18 -3.57 -10.58
CA SER A 71 8.17 -2.51 -10.41
C SER A 71 9.15 -2.83 -9.28
N VAL A 72 8.64 -3.27 -8.12
CA VAL A 72 9.49 -3.72 -7.00
C VAL A 72 10.26 -4.98 -7.37
N PHE A 73 9.59 -5.99 -7.94
CA PHE A 73 10.20 -7.28 -8.27
C PHE A 73 11.36 -7.14 -9.25
N ILE A 74 11.13 -6.47 -10.38
CA ILE A 74 12.15 -6.22 -11.41
C ILE A 74 13.22 -5.26 -10.87
N GLY A 75 12.79 -4.23 -10.13
CA GLY A 75 13.64 -3.30 -9.41
C GLY A 75 14.75 -4.01 -8.63
N LEU A 76 14.34 -4.87 -7.70
CA LEU A 76 15.21 -5.63 -6.81
C LEU A 76 16.03 -6.71 -7.53
N ARG A 77 15.48 -7.34 -8.57
CA ARG A 77 16.11 -8.51 -9.22
C ARG A 77 17.05 -8.16 -10.37
N LYS A 78 16.85 -7.03 -11.05
CA LYS A 78 17.50 -6.73 -12.33
C LYS A 78 17.99 -5.30 -12.48
N ILE A 79 17.36 -4.33 -11.83
CA ILE A 79 17.65 -2.91 -12.08
C ILE A 79 18.67 -2.36 -11.09
N ILE A 80 18.40 -2.51 -9.80
CA ILE A 80 19.28 -1.95 -8.76
C ILE A 80 20.44 -2.90 -8.50
N ASN A 81 21.59 -2.33 -8.17
CA ASN A 81 22.84 -3.06 -7.98
C ASN A 81 23.11 -3.45 -6.52
N GLU A 82 22.25 -3.05 -5.59
CA GLU A 82 22.43 -3.24 -4.17
C GLU A 82 21.09 -3.50 -3.48
N LYS A 83 21.09 -4.30 -2.41
CA LYS A 83 19.90 -4.46 -1.57
C LYS A 83 19.58 -3.13 -0.84
N PRO A 84 18.32 -2.62 -0.91
CA PRO A 84 17.89 -1.47 -0.15
C PRO A 84 17.64 -1.85 1.31
N ASP A 85 17.78 -0.87 2.20
CA ASP A 85 17.49 -0.99 3.63
C ASP A 85 15.98 -0.86 3.91
N LEU A 86 15.26 -0.15 3.03
CA LEU A 86 13.84 0.17 3.16
C LEU A 86 13.19 0.34 1.79
N ILE A 87 11.97 -0.16 1.65
CA ILE A 87 11.10 0.10 0.48
C ILE A 87 9.94 0.97 0.94
N LEU A 88 9.65 2.03 0.19
CA LEU A 88 8.51 2.90 0.43
C LEU A 88 7.63 2.93 -0.81
N SER A 89 6.36 2.59 -0.64
CA SER A 89 5.34 2.64 -1.68
C SER A 89 4.37 3.79 -1.40
N GLY A 90 4.24 4.74 -2.32
CA GLY A 90 3.38 5.92 -2.20
C GLY A 90 4.07 7.23 -2.59
N ILE A 91 3.62 8.39 -2.10
CA ILE A 91 2.42 8.57 -1.27
C ILE A 91 1.17 8.47 -2.15
N ASN A 92 0.28 7.55 -1.84
CA ASN A 92 -0.95 7.34 -2.61
C ASN A 92 -1.91 8.54 -2.51
N HIS A 93 -2.55 8.88 -3.63
CA HIS A 93 -3.64 9.85 -3.67
C HIS A 93 -4.96 9.25 -3.14
N GLY A 94 -5.08 9.19 -1.82
CA GLY A 94 -6.24 8.63 -1.12
C GLY A 94 -5.84 7.59 -0.09
N SER A 95 -6.75 7.32 0.85
CA SER A 95 -6.51 6.38 1.95
C SER A 95 -6.68 4.92 1.51
N ASN A 96 -5.81 4.04 2.01
CA ASN A 96 -5.93 2.59 1.89
C ASN A 96 -6.25 2.00 3.28
N VAL A 97 -7.55 1.90 3.59
CA VAL A 97 -8.10 1.50 4.90
C VAL A 97 -9.15 0.41 4.76
N GLY A 98 -9.51 -0.27 5.85
CA GLY A 98 -10.52 -1.35 5.80
C GLY A 98 -10.13 -2.51 4.90
N ASN A 99 -11.13 -3.08 4.23
CA ASN A 99 -10.97 -4.19 3.30
C ASN A 99 -10.36 -3.75 1.96
N ASP A 100 -10.31 -2.45 1.67
CA ASP A 100 -9.67 -1.96 0.44
C ASP A 100 -8.16 -2.22 0.41
N ILE A 101 -7.56 -2.47 1.57
CA ILE A 101 -6.16 -2.88 1.72
C ILE A 101 -5.80 -4.05 0.80
N ILE A 102 -6.68 -5.04 0.62
CA ILE A 102 -6.38 -6.22 -0.20
C ILE A 102 -6.31 -5.88 -1.69
N TYR A 103 -6.97 -4.82 -2.14
CA TYR A 103 -6.97 -4.37 -3.54
C TYR A 103 -5.90 -3.32 -3.81
N SER A 104 -5.34 -2.67 -2.78
CA SER A 104 -4.41 -1.56 -2.93
C SER A 104 -3.13 -1.97 -3.68
N GLY A 105 -2.81 -1.25 -4.76
CA GLY A 105 -1.54 -1.39 -5.47
C GLY A 105 -0.37 -0.86 -4.63
N THR A 106 -0.59 0.27 -3.92
CA THR A 106 0.39 0.83 -2.98
C THR A 106 0.81 -0.21 -1.94
N ILE A 107 -0.15 -0.88 -1.31
CA ILE A 107 0.13 -1.91 -0.31
C ILE A 107 0.71 -3.16 -0.95
N GLY A 108 0.19 -3.57 -2.12
CA GLY A 108 0.71 -4.72 -2.86
C GLY A 108 2.21 -4.62 -3.17
N ALA A 109 2.67 -3.44 -3.60
CA ALA A 109 4.10 -3.19 -3.83
C ALA A 109 4.93 -3.29 -2.53
N ALA A 110 4.42 -2.75 -1.42
CA ALA A 110 5.11 -2.86 -0.14
C ALA A 110 5.09 -4.30 0.42
N ILE A 111 4.04 -5.09 0.16
CA ILE A 111 4.00 -6.53 0.47
C ILE A 111 5.06 -7.27 -0.35
N GLU A 112 5.23 -6.95 -1.63
CA GLU A 112 6.25 -7.58 -2.48
C GLU A 112 7.66 -7.37 -1.90
N GLY A 113 7.96 -6.16 -1.42
CA GLY A 113 9.19 -5.88 -0.70
C GLY A 113 9.36 -6.70 0.60
N ALA A 114 8.30 -6.80 1.40
CA ALA A 114 8.31 -7.55 2.65
C ALA A 114 8.51 -9.06 2.45
N VAL A 115 7.92 -9.62 1.38
CA VAL A 115 8.13 -11.02 0.96
C VAL A 115 9.60 -11.28 0.62
N MET A 116 10.32 -10.29 0.09
CA MET A 116 11.77 -10.37 -0.13
C MET A 116 12.61 -10.05 1.12
N HIS A 117 11.99 -10.01 2.30
CA HIS A 117 12.61 -9.73 3.58
C HIS A 117 13.35 -8.38 3.60
N ILE A 118 12.70 -7.36 3.04
CA ILE A 118 13.10 -5.96 3.14
C ILE A 118 11.99 -5.20 3.89
N PRO A 119 12.32 -4.44 4.96
CA PRO A 119 11.36 -3.54 5.60
C PRO A 119 10.63 -2.69 4.56
N SER A 120 9.30 -2.67 4.63
CA SER A 120 8.47 -2.04 3.59
C SER A 120 7.30 -1.27 4.18
N ILE A 121 7.12 -0.02 3.73
CA ILE A 121 6.02 0.85 4.19
C ILE A 121 5.16 1.26 2.99
N ALA A 122 3.86 1.09 3.12
CA ALA A 122 2.87 1.70 2.23
C ALA A 122 2.32 2.98 2.86
N ILE A 123 2.29 4.07 2.10
CA ILE A 123 1.97 5.40 2.61
C ILE A 123 0.84 5.99 1.78
N SER A 124 -0.17 6.53 2.46
CA SER A 124 -1.40 7.02 1.86
C SER A 124 -1.83 8.32 2.52
N GLN A 125 -2.19 9.32 1.72
CA GLN A 125 -2.67 10.62 2.19
C GLN A 125 -4.17 10.74 1.91
N ALA A 126 -4.96 10.93 2.97
CA ALA A 126 -6.37 11.24 2.84
C ALA A 126 -6.54 12.65 2.25
N TYR A 127 -7.60 12.82 1.46
CA TYR A 127 -7.99 14.09 0.86
C TYR A 127 -9.40 14.47 1.32
N GLN A 128 -9.76 15.74 1.11
CA GLN A 128 -11.11 16.25 1.31
C GLN A 128 -11.57 16.91 0.01
N ASP A 129 -12.81 16.67 -0.41
CA ASP A 129 -13.41 17.26 -1.62
C ASP A 129 -12.53 17.08 -2.88
N GLN A 130 -11.96 15.88 -3.04
CA GLN A 130 -11.00 15.52 -4.10
C GLN A 130 -9.70 16.35 -4.15
N THR A 131 -9.50 17.25 -3.19
CA THR A 131 -8.31 18.08 -3.10
C THR A 131 -7.33 17.45 -2.12
N ILE A 132 -6.22 16.96 -2.64
CA ILE A 132 -5.16 16.40 -1.81
C ILE A 132 -4.21 17.50 -1.31
N LYS A 133 -3.78 17.34 -0.06
CA LYS A 133 -2.88 18.24 0.64
C LYS A 133 -1.77 17.42 1.28
N TRP A 134 -0.55 17.60 0.78
CA TRP A 134 0.62 16.81 1.15
C TRP A 134 1.37 17.36 2.39
N GLU A 135 0.90 18.44 3.00
CA GLU A 135 1.56 19.14 4.11
C GLU A 135 1.70 18.24 5.33
N ASN A 136 0.68 17.45 5.67
CA ASN A 136 0.75 16.50 6.78
C ASN A 136 1.78 15.39 6.50
N SER A 137 1.82 14.89 5.27
CA SER A 137 2.85 13.96 4.83
C SER A 137 4.25 14.55 5.00
N ARG A 138 4.49 15.76 4.50
CA ARG A 138 5.79 16.45 4.68
C ARG A 138 6.16 16.67 6.14
N LYS A 139 5.17 17.00 6.97
CA LYS A 139 5.38 17.35 8.38
C LYS A 139 5.71 16.14 9.26
N PHE A 140 5.04 15.01 9.05
CA PHE A 140 5.06 13.90 10.02
C PHE A 140 5.80 12.65 9.54
N LEU A 141 5.89 12.42 8.23
CA LEU A 141 6.30 11.13 7.70
C LEU A 141 7.76 10.79 8.04
N LEU A 142 8.68 11.76 7.99
CA LEU A 142 10.11 11.53 8.23
C LEU A 142 10.37 10.99 9.65
N ASP A 143 9.76 11.63 10.65
CA ASP A 143 9.86 11.23 12.05
C ASP A 143 9.24 9.86 12.30
N ILE A 144 8.12 9.56 11.64
CA ILE A 144 7.46 8.25 11.75
C ILE A 144 8.35 7.15 11.17
N ILE A 145 8.89 7.36 9.97
CA ILE A 145 9.82 6.40 9.33
C ILE A 145 11.02 6.15 10.24
N HIS A 146 11.64 7.20 10.77
CA HIS A 146 12.76 7.07 11.71
C HIS A 146 12.40 6.27 12.96
N LYS A 147 11.26 6.57 13.58
CA LYS A 147 10.79 5.86 14.77
C LYS A 147 10.53 4.39 14.48
N LEU A 148 9.93 4.06 13.35
CA LEU A 148 9.69 2.68 12.94
C LEU A 148 11.00 1.94 12.69
N MET A 149 11.93 2.53 11.93
CA MET A 149 13.21 1.88 11.61
C MET A 149 14.10 1.66 12.83
N ASN A 150 14.09 2.56 13.82
CA ASN A 150 14.99 2.48 14.98
C ASN A 150 14.41 1.70 16.16
N ASN A 151 13.09 1.58 16.29
CA ASN A 151 12.45 1.05 17.50
C ASN A 151 11.61 -0.21 17.27
N THR A 152 11.63 -0.80 16.07
CA THR A 152 10.87 -2.02 15.80
C THR A 152 11.79 -3.20 15.52
N ASN A 153 11.48 -4.35 16.12
CA ASN A 153 12.04 -5.61 15.68
C ASN A 153 11.23 -6.08 14.46
N TRP A 154 11.53 -5.47 13.31
CA TRP A 154 10.76 -5.66 12.08
C TRP A 154 10.82 -7.13 11.65
N LYS A 155 9.73 -7.86 11.89
CA LYS A 155 9.63 -9.27 11.52
C LYS A 155 9.78 -9.41 10.01
N LYS A 156 10.47 -10.48 9.59
CA LYS A 156 10.46 -10.90 8.19
C LYS A 156 8.99 -11.05 7.76
N SER A 157 8.64 -10.49 6.60
CA SER A 157 7.30 -10.63 6.02
C SER A 157 6.19 -9.82 6.71
N THR A 158 6.52 -8.65 7.29
CA THR A 158 5.53 -7.65 7.74
C THR A 158 5.71 -6.36 6.96
N THR A 159 4.60 -5.78 6.49
CA THR A 159 4.53 -4.45 5.88
C THR A 159 3.84 -3.50 6.86
N ILE A 160 4.25 -2.22 6.90
CA ILE A 160 3.55 -1.19 7.68
C ILE A 160 2.71 -0.34 6.72
N SER A 161 1.41 -0.20 6.98
CA SER A 161 0.54 0.75 6.29
C SER A 161 0.38 2.01 7.13
N ILE A 162 0.64 3.18 6.54
CA ILE A 162 0.48 4.50 7.16
C ILE A 162 -0.57 5.27 6.36
N ASN A 163 -1.67 5.65 7.03
CA ASN A 163 -2.67 6.55 6.49
C ASN A 163 -2.64 7.88 7.24
N ILE A 164 -2.44 8.97 6.52
CA ILE A 164 -2.29 10.32 7.06
C ILE A 164 -3.57 11.11 6.79
N PRO A 165 -4.23 11.70 7.80
CA PRO A 165 -5.48 12.42 7.60
C PRO A 165 -5.24 13.75 6.89
N CYS A 166 -6.30 14.30 6.30
CA CYS A 166 -6.37 15.71 5.93
C CYS A 166 -6.72 16.56 7.16
N GLY A 167 -6.42 17.87 7.11
CA GLY A 167 -6.71 18.79 8.22
C GLY A 167 -5.78 18.61 9.42
N ASP A 168 -6.28 18.89 10.62
CA ASP A 168 -5.47 18.90 11.84
C ASP A 168 -5.15 17.47 12.33
N VAL A 169 -3.85 17.21 12.51
CA VAL A 169 -3.35 15.94 13.07
C VAL A 169 -3.30 16.01 14.59
N LYS A 170 -4.08 15.16 15.25
CA LYS A 170 -4.14 15.04 16.73
C LYS A 170 -3.07 14.14 17.31
N GLY A 171 -2.48 13.26 16.51
CA GLY A 171 -1.43 12.34 16.94
C GLY A 171 -1.34 11.10 16.06
N ILE A 172 -0.64 10.08 16.57
CA ILE A 172 -0.46 8.78 15.93
C ILE A 172 -1.25 7.73 16.71
N GLN A 173 -1.92 6.82 16.00
CA GLN A 173 -2.55 5.63 16.59
C GLN A 173 -2.11 4.37 15.84
N PHE A 174 -1.68 3.38 16.60
CA PHE A 174 -1.49 2.01 16.10
C PHE A 174 -2.83 1.29 16.14
N VAL A 175 -3.26 0.77 15.01
CA VAL A 175 -4.66 0.38 14.79
C VAL A 175 -4.79 -0.86 13.94
N GLU A 176 -5.91 -1.55 14.14
CA GLU A 176 -6.30 -2.69 13.32
C GLU A 176 -6.87 -2.24 11.97
N GLN A 177 -6.84 -3.13 10.97
CA GLN A 177 -7.28 -2.87 9.59
C GLN A 177 -8.73 -2.40 9.45
N GLY A 178 -9.63 -2.73 10.39
CA GLY A 178 -11.07 -2.41 10.25
C GLY A 178 -11.77 -3.23 9.16
N ALA A 179 -13.09 -3.08 9.06
CA ALA A 179 -13.92 -3.79 8.09
C ALA A 179 -14.77 -2.79 7.31
N TYR A 180 -14.40 -2.52 6.07
CA TYR A 180 -15.11 -1.60 5.17
C TYR A 180 -14.72 -1.85 3.72
N PHE A 181 -15.66 -1.71 2.79
CA PHE A 181 -15.43 -1.88 1.37
C PHE A 181 -15.92 -0.63 0.64
N SER A 182 -15.04 0.07 -0.08
CA SER A 182 -15.42 1.30 -0.80
C SER A 182 -16.20 1.01 -2.07
N CYS A 183 -15.96 -0.10 -2.74
CA CYS A 183 -16.59 -0.42 -4.02
C CYS A 183 -17.81 -1.33 -3.88
N ASN A 184 -18.96 -0.78 -3.49
CA ASN A 184 -20.20 -1.56 -3.37
C ASN A 184 -21.30 -1.16 -4.37
N ASN A 185 -21.07 -0.15 -5.21
CA ASN A 185 -22.06 0.28 -6.21
C ASN A 185 -21.64 -0.17 -7.61
N ILE A 186 -22.59 -0.75 -8.33
CA ILE A 186 -22.46 -1.15 -9.72
C ILE A 186 -23.55 -0.44 -10.50
N ASP A 187 -23.15 0.42 -11.43
CA ASP A 187 -24.05 1.13 -12.32
C ASP A 187 -24.04 0.49 -13.70
N VAL A 188 -25.20 0.46 -14.35
CA VAL A 188 -25.33 0.12 -15.78
C VAL A 188 -25.08 1.38 -16.59
N ILE A 189 -24.13 1.33 -17.52
CA ILE A 189 -23.80 2.48 -18.37
C ILE A 189 -24.53 2.41 -19.70
N GLN A 190 -24.57 1.23 -20.31
CA GLN A 190 -25.17 1.00 -21.62
C GLN A 190 -25.77 -0.40 -21.67
N THR A 191 -26.88 -0.51 -22.40
CA THR A 191 -27.53 -1.77 -22.72
C THR A 191 -27.92 -1.74 -24.19
N ASP A 192 -27.56 -2.77 -24.94
CA ASP A 192 -28.12 -3.08 -26.25
C ASP A 192 -28.76 -4.49 -26.24
N ASN A 193 -29.26 -4.96 -27.38
CA ASN A 193 -29.99 -6.24 -27.47
C ASN A 193 -29.14 -7.48 -27.15
N TYR A 194 -27.80 -7.35 -27.13
CA TYR A 194 -26.86 -8.45 -26.97
C TYR A 194 -25.79 -8.20 -25.89
N SER A 195 -25.68 -6.98 -25.36
CA SER A 195 -24.65 -6.61 -24.41
C SER A 195 -25.13 -5.62 -23.34
N GLN A 196 -24.50 -5.71 -22.17
CA GLN A 196 -24.71 -4.78 -21.06
C GLN A 196 -23.34 -4.41 -20.46
N SER A 197 -23.10 -3.12 -20.30
CA SER A 197 -21.85 -2.58 -19.75
C SER A 197 -22.08 -2.03 -18.34
N TYR A 198 -21.18 -2.39 -17.43
CA TYR A 198 -21.23 -2.02 -16.02
C TYR A 198 -20.01 -1.19 -15.62
N VAL A 199 -20.18 -0.31 -14.64
CA VAL A 199 -19.07 0.34 -13.95
C VAL A 199 -19.22 0.19 -12.45
N ILE A 200 -18.11 -0.20 -11.83
CA ILE A 200 -17.97 -0.27 -10.38
C ILE A 200 -17.54 1.11 -9.90
N ARG A 201 -18.26 1.68 -8.94
CA ARG A 201 -17.95 2.99 -8.35
C ARG A 201 -17.56 2.87 -6.89
N GLU A 202 -16.63 3.72 -6.49
CA GLU A 202 -16.33 3.96 -5.09
C GLU A 202 -17.48 4.70 -4.42
N ILE A 203 -17.73 4.34 -3.17
CA ILE A 203 -18.63 5.01 -2.25
C ILE A 203 -17.76 5.47 -1.09
N SER A 204 -18.05 6.64 -0.54
CA SER A 204 -17.46 7.06 0.72
C SER A 204 -17.98 6.18 1.88
N PRO A 205 -17.18 5.94 2.93
CA PRO A 205 -17.65 5.15 4.06
C PRO A 205 -18.88 5.78 4.72
N LYS A 206 -19.92 4.96 4.93
CA LYS A 206 -21.11 5.36 5.69
C LYS A 206 -20.71 5.68 7.13
N ASN A 207 -21.38 6.65 7.74
CA ASN A 207 -21.06 7.16 9.08
C ASN A 207 -20.94 6.10 10.19
N GLN A 208 -21.55 4.93 10.03
CA GLN A 208 -21.49 3.82 10.97
C GLN A 208 -20.10 3.21 11.14
N TYR A 209 -19.25 3.24 10.11
CA TYR A 209 -17.90 2.64 10.16
C TYR A 209 -16.92 3.48 11.00
N TYR A 210 -17.23 4.75 11.26
CA TYR A 210 -16.42 5.65 12.09
C TYR A 210 -16.62 5.46 13.60
N LYS A 211 -17.62 4.67 14.02
CA LYS A 211 -17.98 4.52 15.44
C LYS A 211 -17.15 3.47 16.21
N LEU A 212 -16.30 2.71 15.54
CA LEU A 212 -15.49 1.66 16.17
C LEU A 212 -14.11 2.18 16.56
N ASN A 213 -13.88 2.33 17.86
CA ASN A 213 -12.57 2.71 18.40
C ASN A 213 -11.49 1.66 18.01
N ASN A 214 -10.27 2.11 17.70
CA ASN A 214 -9.07 1.32 17.34
C ASN A 214 -9.03 0.65 15.95
N ARG A 215 -9.88 1.07 15.01
CA ARG A 215 -9.75 0.71 13.58
C ARG A 215 -9.16 1.87 12.77
N ASN A 216 -8.43 1.58 11.70
CA ASN A 216 -7.76 2.60 10.88
C ASN A 216 -8.71 3.67 10.32
N ILE A 217 -9.92 3.30 9.89
CA ILE A 217 -10.94 4.23 9.38
C ILE A 217 -11.34 5.24 10.45
N ALA A 218 -11.62 4.75 11.67
CA ALA A 218 -12.03 5.60 12.77
C ALA A 218 -10.90 6.51 13.25
N ALA A 219 -9.65 6.00 13.32
CA ALA A 219 -8.49 6.82 13.66
C ALA A 219 -8.29 7.95 12.65
N LEU A 220 -8.32 7.62 11.35
CA LEU A 220 -8.14 8.57 10.26
C LEU A 220 -9.24 9.65 10.27
N TYR A 221 -10.50 9.23 10.41
CA TYR A 221 -11.64 10.15 10.51
C TYR A 221 -11.54 11.09 11.72
N ASN A 222 -11.02 10.60 12.85
CA ASN A 222 -10.85 11.39 14.06
C ASN A 222 -9.61 12.29 14.07
N GLY A 223 -8.86 12.36 12.95
CA GLY A 223 -7.68 13.22 12.80
C GLY A 223 -6.39 12.60 13.33
N TYR A 224 -6.32 11.27 13.48
CA TYR A 224 -5.09 10.56 13.84
C TYR A 224 -4.42 9.96 12.61
N ILE A 225 -3.08 9.95 12.60
CA ILE A 225 -2.31 9.13 11.67
C ILE A 225 -2.50 7.68 12.08
N ALA A 226 -3.07 6.88 11.19
CA ALA A 226 -3.36 5.47 11.40
C ALA A 226 -2.20 4.62 10.90
N ILE A 227 -1.60 3.83 11.79
CA ILE A 227 -0.51 2.90 11.47
C ILE A 227 -0.97 1.47 11.73
N THR A 228 -0.98 0.64 10.69
CA THR A 228 -1.41 -0.76 10.74
C THR A 228 -0.29 -1.67 10.28
N PRO A 229 0.21 -2.60 11.12
CA PRO A 229 1.08 -3.68 10.67
C PRO A 229 0.25 -4.73 9.91
N ILE A 230 0.73 -5.13 8.74
CA ILE A 230 0.08 -6.08 7.83
C ILE A 230 1.02 -7.27 7.64
N ASN A 231 0.54 -8.47 7.96
CA ASN A 231 1.27 -9.71 7.73
C ASN A 231 1.08 -10.15 6.28
N THR A 232 2.12 -10.73 5.65
CA THR A 232 1.98 -11.33 4.33
C THR A 232 1.56 -12.80 4.39
N ASP A 233 1.72 -13.44 5.55
CA ASP A 233 1.17 -14.78 5.79
C ASP A 233 -0.32 -14.64 6.13
N MET A 234 -1.15 -15.15 5.22
CA MET A 234 -2.61 -15.09 5.30
C MET A 234 -3.21 -16.34 5.96
N THR A 235 -2.39 -17.23 6.52
CA THR A 235 -2.87 -18.43 7.21
C THR A 235 -3.69 -18.04 8.44
N ASP A 236 -4.96 -18.44 8.48
CA ASP A 236 -5.74 -18.42 9.71
C ASP A 236 -5.29 -19.60 10.58
N TYR A 237 -4.31 -19.34 11.44
CA TYR A 237 -3.76 -20.33 12.36
C TYR A 237 -4.81 -20.88 13.35
N ASN A 238 -5.85 -20.11 13.68
CA ASN A 238 -6.91 -20.63 14.56
C ASN A 238 -7.73 -21.68 13.83
N MET A 239 -8.16 -21.39 12.59
CA MET A 239 -8.88 -22.35 11.76
C MET A 239 -8.01 -23.58 11.45
N LEU A 240 -6.74 -23.38 11.11
CA LEU A 240 -5.80 -24.47 10.84
C LEU A 240 -5.67 -25.42 12.04
N ASN A 241 -5.54 -24.87 13.25
CA ASN A 241 -5.46 -25.67 14.47
C ASN A 241 -6.73 -26.49 14.72
N SER A 242 -7.91 -25.93 14.44
CA SER A 242 -9.17 -26.68 14.51
C SER A 242 -9.27 -27.79 13.47
N LEU A 243 -8.77 -27.57 12.25
CA LEU A 243 -8.76 -28.57 11.17
C LEU A 243 -7.83 -29.75 11.49
N ILE A 244 -6.66 -29.49 12.08
CA ILE A 244 -5.71 -30.54 12.47
C ILE A 244 -6.34 -31.50 13.49
N GLN A 245 -7.15 -30.99 14.42
CA GLN A 245 -7.83 -31.81 15.43
C GLN A 245 -8.87 -32.79 14.85
N PHE A 246 -9.32 -32.60 13.60
CA PHE A 246 -10.21 -33.56 12.93
C PHE A 246 -9.48 -34.86 12.58
N ASN A 247 -8.20 -34.79 12.21
CA ASN A 247 -7.41 -35.97 11.85
C ASN A 247 -7.05 -36.84 13.07
N ASP A 248 -7.02 -36.26 14.28
CA ASP A 248 -6.72 -37.02 15.50
C ASP A 248 -7.91 -37.89 15.97
N ASN A 249 -9.12 -37.64 15.45
CA ASN A 249 -10.35 -38.30 15.90
C ASN A 249 -10.98 -39.27 14.88
N GLN A 250 -10.37 -39.46 13.69
CA GLN A 250 -10.83 -40.44 12.70
C GLN A 250 -9.65 -41.16 12.02
N GLN A 251 -9.74 -42.49 11.93
CA GLN A 251 -8.97 -43.27 10.95
C GLN A 251 -9.19 -42.67 9.56
N CYS A 252 -8.09 -42.43 8.85
CA CYS A 252 -7.99 -41.87 7.50
C CYS A 252 -9.32 -41.80 6.72
N ILE A 253 -9.77 -40.57 6.42
CA ILE A 253 -10.51 -40.28 5.20
C ILE A 253 -9.49 -40.19 4.05
#